data_AF-A0A7C1CY68-F1
#
_entry.id   AF-A0A7C1CY68-F1
#
_cell.length_a   1.000
_cell.length_b   1.000
_cell.length_c   1.000
_cell.angle_alpha   90.00
_cell.angle_beta   90.00
_cell.angle_gamma   90.00
#
_symmetry.space_group_name_H-M   'P 1'
#
loop_
_entity.id
_entity.type
_entity.pdbx_description
1 polymer ?
#
loop_
_entity_poly.entity_id
_entity_poly.type
_entity_poly.pdbx_seq_one_letter_code
_entity_poly.pdbx_strand_id
1 'polypeptide(L)'
;MNSVNSAILTPGTGWLILALFSVLWVWLGWFLGRKAKGLEGYMLAGRRVGLALGTATAMATWVTSNTTMVAPQLAFQMGVWGMFGYSLGSVGLILFAPLARRIKQLMPNGFTSGDFIRLRYGVWA
;
A
#
# COMPACT_ATOMS: atom_id res chain seq x y z
N MET A 1 -10.45 -26.95 29.72
CA MET A 1 -10.03 -25.60 29.30
C MET A 1 -10.15 -25.52 27.79
N ASN A 2 -10.95 -24.59 27.27
CA ASN A 2 -11.25 -24.48 25.84
C ASN A 2 -9.98 -24.19 25.04
N SER A 3 -9.72 -24.95 23.97
CA SER A 3 -8.54 -24.84 23.09
C SER A 3 -8.34 -23.44 22.48
N VAL A 4 -9.39 -22.62 22.53
CA VAL A 4 -9.39 -21.21 22.12
C VAL A 4 -8.59 -20.33 23.10
N ASN A 5 -8.68 -20.59 24.42
CA ASN A 5 -8.00 -19.78 25.43
C ASN A 5 -6.49 -20.06 25.50
N SER A 6 -6.02 -21.22 25.04
CA SER A 6 -4.59 -21.50 24.88
C SER A 6 -3.97 -20.84 23.65
N ALA A 7 -4.80 -20.38 22.69
CA ALA A 7 -4.35 -19.68 21.49
C ALA A 7 -4.33 -18.15 21.64
N ILE A 8 -4.92 -17.63 22.72
CA ILE A 8 -4.98 -16.19 23.00
C ILE A 8 -3.72 -15.79 23.77
N LEU A 9 -2.92 -14.91 23.15
CA LEU A 9 -1.75 -14.32 23.81
C LEU A 9 -2.18 -13.65 25.12
N THR A 10 -1.38 -13.83 26.17
CA THR A 10 -1.59 -13.14 27.45
C THR A 10 -1.69 -11.63 27.18
N PRO A 11 -2.66 -10.91 27.78
CA PRO A 11 -2.86 -9.48 27.50
C PRO A 11 -1.58 -8.65 27.64
N GLY A 12 -0.75 -8.94 28.65
CA GLY A 12 0.55 -8.28 28.84
C GLY A 12 1.50 -8.47 27.65
N THR A 13 1.56 -9.68 27.08
CA THR A 13 2.36 -9.96 25.88
C THR A 13 1.82 -9.23 24.65
N GLY A 14 0.49 -9.13 24.51
CA GLY A 14 -0.14 -8.37 23.43
C GLY A 14 0.22 -6.88 23.47
N TRP A 15 0.07 -6.25 24.64
CA TRP A 15 0.46 -4.85 24.84
C TRP A 15 1.96 -4.63 24.62
N LEU A 16 2.80 -5.56 25.06
CA LEU A 16 4.24 -5.49 24.85
C LEU A 16 4.60 -5.52 23.36
N ILE A 17 4.01 -6.43 22.58
CA ILE A 17 4.24 -6.52 21.13
C ILE A 17 3.80 -5.23 20.43
N LEU A 18 2.63 -4.70 20.78
CA LEU A 18 2.14 -3.44 20.21
C LEU A 18 3.09 -2.28 20.52
N ALA A 19 3.50 -2.14 21.79
CA ALA A 19 4.42 -1.08 22.21
C ALA A 19 5.77 -1.17 21.47
N LEU A 20 6.36 -2.37 21.40
CA LEU A 20 7.61 -2.60 20.67
C LEU A 20 7.47 -2.28 19.18
N PHE A 21 6.38 -2.74 18.55
CA PHE A 21 6.14 -2.49 17.13
C PHE A 21 5.91 -1.01 16.83
N SER A 22 5.18 -0.28 17.68
CA SER A 22 4.98 1.16 17.57
C SER A 22 6.29 1.93 17.71
N VAL A 23 7.10 1.62 18.72
CA VAL A 23 8.41 2.27 18.91
C VAL A 23 9.32 2.01 17.71
N LEU A 24 9.37 0.77 17.23
CA LEU A 24 10.16 0.40 16.06
C LEU A 24 9.72 1.16 14.80
N TRP A 25 8.41 1.27 14.56
CA TRP A 25 7.87 2.00 13.41
C TRP A 25 8.17 3.50 13.46
N VAL A 26 7.98 4.14 14.60
CA VAL A 26 8.30 5.56 14.79
C VAL A 26 9.79 5.80 14.59
N TRP A 27 10.63 4.94 15.17
CA TRP A 27 12.07 5.02 15.01
C TRP A 27 12.51 4.85 13.55
N LEU A 28 11.97 3.86 12.83
CA LEU A 28 12.24 3.67 11.40
C LEU A 28 11.80 4.88 10.57
N GLY A 29 10.60 5.40 10.82
CA GLY A 29 10.08 6.59 10.14
C GLY A 29 10.98 7.80 10.34
N TRP A 30 11.45 8.03 11.57
CA TRP A 30 12.39 9.10 11.87
C TRP A 30 13.78 8.87 11.24
N PHE A 31 14.31 7.66 11.33
CA PHE A 31 15.64 7.31 10.80
C PHE A 31 15.70 7.45 9.28
N LEU A 32 14.67 6.96 8.57
CA LEU A 32 14.57 7.05 7.11
C LEU A 32 14.19 8.48 6.68
N GLY A 33 13.30 9.15 7.42
CA GLY A 33 12.83 10.50 7.12
C GLY A 33 13.93 11.56 7.12
N ARG A 34 15.00 11.39 7.91
CA ARG A 34 16.17 12.26 7.92
C ARG A 34 16.91 12.37 6.58
N LYS A 35 16.76 11.35 5.72
CA LYS A 35 17.43 11.30 4.41
C LYS A 35 16.61 11.99 3.31
N ALA A 36 15.33 12.23 3.52
CA ALA A 36 14.49 12.97 2.58
C ALA A 36 14.79 14.47 2.72
N LYS A 37 15.38 15.06 1.68
CA LYS A 37 15.66 16.51 1.62
C LYS A 37 14.98 17.10 0.39
N GLY A 38 14.33 18.26 0.58
CA GLY A 38 13.62 18.97 -0.48
C GLY A 38 12.37 18.23 -0.98
N LEU A 39 11.56 18.92 -1.79
CA LEU A 39 10.26 18.43 -2.24
C LEU A 39 10.35 17.09 -2.99
N GLU A 40 11.31 16.96 -3.90
CA GLU A 40 11.49 15.73 -4.69
C GLU A 40 11.98 14.54 -3.85
N GLY A 41 12.76 14.80 -2.79
CA GLY A 41 13.18 13.78 -1.83
C GLY A 41 12.02 13.25 -1.00
N TYR A 42 11.08 14.11 -0.62
CA TYR A 42 9.89 13.72 0.16
C TYR A 42 8.79 13.09 -0.71
N MET A 43 8.51 13.67 -1.89
CA MET A 43 7.39 13.23 -2.73
C MET A 43 7.75 12.06 -3.66
N LEU A 44 8.97 12.02 -4.19
CA LEU A 44 9.38 11.06 -5.22
C LEU A 44 10.55 10.18 -4.77
N ALA A 45 11.03 10.30 -3.53
CA ALA A 45 12.26 9.66 -3.04
C ALA A 45 13.46 9.90 -3.99
N GLY A 46 13.50 11.07 -4.63
CA GLY A 46 14.51 11.41 -5.63
C GLY A 46 14.51 10.53 -6.88
N ARG A 47 13.38 9.86 -7.21
CA ARG A 47 13.23 8.93 -8.35
C ARG A 47 14.23 7.76 -8.33
N ARG A 48 14.77 7.42 -7.15
CA ARG A 48 15.79 6.38 -6.94
C ARG A 48 15.22 5.04 -6.45
N VAL A 49 13.89 4.92 -6.37
CA VAL A 49 13.23 3.68 -5.95
C VAL A 49 13.26 2.68 -7.11
N GLY A 50 13.98 1.57 -6.92
CA GLY A 50 14.03 0.48 -7.89
C GLY A 50 12.69 -0.26 -8.02
N LEU A 51 12.55 -1.04 -9.10
CA LEU A 51 11.31 -1.75 -9.42
C LEU A 51 10.83 -2.64 -8.26
N ALA A 52 11.72 -3.40 -7.64
CA ALA A 52 11.36 -4.32 -6.56
C ALA A 52 10.77 -3.62 -5.32
N LEU A 53 11.39 -2.53 -4.87
CA LEU A 53 10.88 -1.77 -3.72
C LEU A 53 9.60 -1.00 -4.11
N GLY A 54 9.52 -0.51 -5.35
CA GLY A 54 8.33 0.15 -5.88
C GLY A 54 7.13 -0.80 -5.96
N THR A 55 7.31 -2.01 -6.47
CA THR A 55 6.25 -3.03 -6.55
C THR A 55 5.85 -3.53 -5.17
N ALA A 56 6.82 -3.78 -4.27
CA ALA A 56 6.53 -4.17 -2.89
C ALA A 56 5.70 -3.10 -2.16
N THR A 57 6.05 -1.83 -2.33
CA THR A 57 5.30 -0.71 -1.74
C THR A 57 3.89 -0.60 -2.35
N ALA A 58 3.76 -0.75 -3.68
CA ALA A 58 2.47 -0.73 -4.34
C ALA A 58 1.56 -1.87 -3.85
N MET A 59 2.10 -3.07 -3.68
CA MET A 59 1.37 -4.21 -3.11
C MET A 59 0.99 -3.98 -1.65
N ALA A 60 1.90 -3.43 -0.83
CA ALA A 60 1.61 -3.09 0.56
C ALA A 60 0.48 -2.05 0.69
N THR A 61 0.43 -1.06 -0.21
CA THR A 61 -0.66 -0.06 -0.26
C THR A 61 -1.99 -0.67 -0.67
N TRP A 62 -1.98 -1.71 -1.50
CA TRP A 62 -3.21 -2.38 -1.94
C TRP A 62 -3.78 -3.31 -0.86
N VAL A 63 -2.93 -4.01 -0.12
CA VAL A 63 -3.33 -4.92 0.96
C VAL A 63 -3.60 -4.12 2.23
N THR A 64 -4.88 -3.88 2.51
CA THR A 64 -5.36 -3.18 3.71
C THR A 64 -6.09 -4.13 4.66
N SER A 65 -6.36 -3.68 5.89
CA SER A 65 -7.12 -4.46 6.89
C SER A 65 -8.44 -4.99 6.34
N ASN A 66 -9.15 -4.21 5.52
CA ASN A 66 -10.38 -4.64 4.86
C ASN A 66 -10.12 -5.86 3.95
N THR A 67 -9.08 -5.83 3.12
CA THR A 67 -8.75 -6.95 2.22
C THR A 67 -8.36 -8.21 3.00
N THR A 68 -7.63 -8.06 4.12
CA THR A 68 -7.24 -9.17 5.00
C THR A 68 -8.45 -9.83 5.67
N MET A 69 -9.52 -9.08 5.93
CA MET A 69 -10.77 -9.61 6.50
C MET A 69 -11.71 -10.18 5.44
N VAL A 70 -11.84 -9.51 4.30
CA VAL A 70 -12.77 -9.88 3.22
C VAL A 70 -12.30 -11.13 2.47
N ALA A 71 -11.00 -11.29 2.21
CA ALA A 71 -10.51 -12.43 1.44
C ALA A 71 -10.82 -13.79 2.11
N PRO A 72 -10.57 -13.99 3.43
CA PRO A 72 -11.00 -15.21 4.13
C PRO A 72 -12.51 -15.37 4.18
N GLN A 73 -13.27 -14.28 4.34
CA GLN A 73 -14.73 -14.34 4.36
C GLN A 73 -15.28 -14.84 3.02
N LEU A 74 -14.77 -14.33 1.90
CA LEU A 74 -15.17 -14.78 0.55
C LEU A 74 -14.72 -16.22 0.29
N ALA A 75 -13.54 -16.61 0.75
CA ALA A 75 -13.07 -18.00 0.66
C ALA A 75 -13.97 -18.95 1.47
N PHE A 76 -14.42 -18.52 2.64
CA PHE A 76 -15.30 -19.32 3.49
C PHE A 76 -16.71 -19.46 2.89
N GLN A 77 -17.27 -18.37 2.35
CA GLN A 77 -18.64 -18.37 1.82
C GLN A 77 -18.76 -18.97 0.41
N MET A 78 -17.79 -18.69 -0.47
CA MET A 78 -17.86 -19.01 -1.90
C MET A 78 -16.70 -19.91 -2.37
N GLY A 79 -15.87 -20.41 -1.45
CA GLY A 79 -14.76 -21.30 -1.76
C GLY A 79 -13.74 -20.66 -2.71
N VAL A 80 -13.17 -21.50 -3.57
CA VAL A 80 -12.17 -21.10 -4.58
C VAL A 80 -12.74 -20.08 -5.57
N TRP A 81 -14.04 -20.15 -5.88
CA TRP A 81 -14.70 -19.24 -6.82
C TRP A 81 -14.79 -17.81 -6.27
N GLY A 82 -15.03 -17.64 -4.97
CA GLY A 82 -14.99 -16.33 -4.32
C GLY A 82 -13.62 -15.68 -4.42
N MET A 83 -12.56 -16.45 -4.26
CA MET A 83 -11.18 -15.96 -4.37
C MET A 83 -10.81 -15.63 -5.82
N PHE A 84 -11.26 -16.43 -6.79
CA PHE A 84 -11.07 -16.14 -8.21
C PHE A 84 -11.76 -14.83 -8.61
N GLY A 85 -13.03 -14.66 -8.21
CA GLY A 85 -13.78 -13.42 -8.42
C GLY A 85 -13.13 -12.21 -7.76
N TYR A 86 -12.63 -12.36 -6.52
CA TYR A 86 -11.90 -11.30 -5.82
C TYR A 86 -10.60 -10.91 -6.55
N SER A 87 -9.87 -11.90 -7.06
CA SER A 87 -8.61 -11.71 -7.78
C SER A 87 -8.79 -10.95 -9.10
N LEU A 88 -9.96 -11.05 -9.75
CA LEU A 88 -10.27 -10.27 -10.95
C LEU A 88 -10.24 -8.75 -10.70
N GLY A 89 -10.38 -8.29 -9.45
CA GLY A 89 -10.17 -6.88 -9.10
C GLY A 89 -8.77 -6.36 -9.48
N SER A 90 -7.76 -7.23 -9.55
CA SER A 90 -6.40 -6.87 -9.97
C SER A 90 -6.29 -6.52 -11.45
N VAL A 91 -7.22 -6.98 -12.30
CA VAL A 91 -7.21 -6.72 -13.74
C VAL A 91 -7.29 -5.21 -14.02
N GLY A 92 -8.06 -4.46 -13.23
CA GLY A 92 -8.13 -3.00 -13.36
C GLY A 92 -6.77 -2.31 -13.17
N LEU A 93 -5.94 -2.81 -12.25
CA LEU A 93 -4.59 -2.29 -12.02
C LEU A 93 -3.66 -2.61 -13.19
N ILE A 94 -3.77 -3.82 -13.75
CA ILE A 94 -2.99 -4.23 -14.94
C ILE A 94 -3.37 -3.35 -16.14
N LEU A 95 -4.67 -3.13 -16.35
CA LEU A 95 -5.16 -2.24 -17.42
C LEU A 95 -4.75 -0.79 -17.22
N PHE A 96 -4.51 -0.36 -15.97
CA PHE A 96 -4.01 0.98 -15.66
C PHE A 96 -2.49 1.14 -15.93
N ALA A 97 -1.71 0.06 -15.93
CA ALA A 97 -0.26 0.10 -16.16
C ALA A 97 0.16 0.83 -17.46
N PRO A 98 -0.42 0.58 -18.65
CA PRO A 98 -0.07 1.31 -19.86
C PRO A 98 -0.42 2.80 -19.77
N LEU A 99 -1.53 3.14 -19.11
CA LEU A 99 -1.94 4.53 -18.89
C LEU A 99 -0.95 5.25 -17.97
N ALA A 100 -0.53 4.62 -16.87
CA ALA A 100 0.49 5.15 -15.97
C ALA A 100 1.82 5.41 -16.70
N ARG A 101 2.24 4.49 -17.57
CA ARG A 101 3.43 4.67 -18.42
C ARG A 101 3.28 5.88 -19.35
N ARG A 102 2.11 6.06 -19.97
CA ARG A 102 1.84 7.20 -20.85
C ARG A 102 1.84 8.53 -20.10
N ILE A 103 1.21 8.59 -18.92
CA ILE A 103 1.20 9.79 -18.07
C ILE A 103 2.64 10.19 -17.70
N LYS A 104 3.50 9.22 -17.35
CA LYS A 104 4.90 9.50 -17.02
C LYS A 104 5.71 10.04 -18.20
N GLN A 105 5.41 9.62 -19.43
CA GLN A 105 6.03 10.16 -20.65
C GLN A 105 5.59 11.60 -20.93
N LEU A 106 4.31 11.91 -20.73
CA LEU A 106 3.76 13.24 -20.96
C LEU A 106 4.20 14.25 -19.89
N MET A 107 4.38 13.80 -18.65
CA MET A 107 4.76 14.63 -17.52
C MET A 107 5.92 14.00 -16.74
N PRO A 108 7.15 14.05 -17.28
CA PRO A 108 8.31 13.46 -16.62
C PRO A 108 8.56 14.07 -15.23
N ASN A 109 8.19 15.35 -15.05
CA ASN A 109 8.39 16.13 -13.82
C ASN A 109 7.11 16.36 -12.99
N GLY A 110 6.01 15.67 -13.29
CA GLY A 110 4.80 15.74 -12.47
C GLY A 110 5.01 15.05 -11.12
N PHE A 111 4.32 15.54 -10.09
CA PHE A 111 4.37 14.98 -8.74
C PHE A 111 3.11 14.18 -8.40
N THR A 112 1.95 14.59 -8.91
CA THR A 112 0.66 13.98 -8.58
C THR A 112 -0.17 13.65 -9.83
N SER A 113 -1.15 12.76 -9.67
CA SER A 113 -2.19 12.58 -10.69
C SER A 113 -3.06 13.84 -10.85
N GLY A 114 -3.21 14.65 -9.80
CA GLY A 114 -3.89 15.94 -9.87
C GLY A 114 -3.19 16.93 -10.81
N ASP A 115 -1.84 16.93 -10.84
CA ASP A 115 -1.08 17.74 -11.80
C ASP A 115 -1.43 17.35 -13.24
N PHE A 116 -1.66 16.06 -13.49
CA PHE A 116 -2.06 15.58 -14.82
C PHE A 116 -3.41 16.13 -15.23
N ILE A 117 -4.40 16.04 -14.33
CA ILE A 117 -5.74 16.56 -14.59
C ILE A 117 -5.68 18.07 -14.82
N ARG A 118 -4.97 18.80 -13.95
CA ARG A 118 -4.80 20.25 -14.07
C ARG A 118 -4.13 20.66 -15.37
N LEU A 119 -3.06 19.98 -15.79
CA LEU A 119 -2.34 20.30 -17.02
C LEU A 119 -3.12 19.89 -18.27
N ARG A 120 -3.94 18.84 -18.19
CA ARG A 120 -4.70 18.33 -19.35
C ARG A 120 -6.03 19.05 -19.56
N TYR A 121 -6.73 19.37 -18.48
CA TYR A 121 -8.12 19.83 -18.49
C TYR A 121 -8.33 21.20 -17.83
N GLY A 122 -7.33 21.74 -17.13
CA GLY A 122 -7.42 23.03 -16.44
C GLY A 122 -7.76 22.90 -14.95
N VAL A 123 -7.89 24.03 -14.26
CA VAL A 123 -8.00 24.10 -12.79
C VAL A 123 -9.40 23.72 -12.26
N TRP A 124 -10.41 23.71 -13.12
CA TRP A 124 -11.82 23.57 -12.76
C TRP A 124 -12.51 22.34 -13.40
N ALA A 125 -11.72 21.41 -13.92
CA ALA A 125 -12.21 20.19 -14.56
C ALA A 125 -12.42 19.04 -13.56
#